data_AF-A0A9P9QLU5-F1
#
_entry.id   AF-A0A9P9QLU5-F1
#
_cell.length_a   1.000
_cell.length_b   1.000
_cell.length_c   1.000
_cell.angle_alpha   90.00
_cell.angle_beta   90.00
_cell.angle_gamma   90.00
#
_symmetry.space_group_name_H-M   'P 1'
#
loop_
_entity.id
_entity.type
_entity.pdbx_description
1 polymer ?
#
loop_
_entity_poly.entity_id
_entity_poly.type
_entity_poly.pdbx_seq_one_letter_code
_entity_poly.pdbx_strand_id
1 'polypeptide(L)'
;MGLVGSVGGGGEDEGEIEDTVAAALRMLCTDILLELEKPLTVTPPPSLPSAPTGVDCEQVKTEYHDFLAATVRFLHVVQERQMVWRWGADSAVFDGVGWLQGLWASRSNNSQNRSFIEQQMSMYAETGCFGKSNEVLRRDVEVVEYLNDLLDLFG
;
A
#
# COMPACT_ATOMS: atom_id res chain seq x y z
N MET A 1 44.37 29.20 -24.36
CA MET A 1 44.47 28.25 -23.24
C MET A 1 43.19 28.37 -22.45
N GLY A 2 42.35 27.34 -22.52
CA GLY A 2 40.96 27.37 -22.09
C GLY A 2 40.80 27.16 -20.60
N LEU A 3 39.91 27.96 -20.01
CA LEU A 3 39.25 27.72 -18.75
C LEU A 3 37.76 27.95 -19.02
N VAL A 4 37.01 26.87 -19.17
CA VAL A 4 35.56 26.87 -18.96
C VAL A 4 35.26 25.57 -18.23
N GLY A 5 35.02 25.69 -16.93
CA GLY A 5 34.44 24.61 -16.14
C GLY A 5 32.99 24.38 -16.59
N SER A 6 32.56 23.13 -16.51
CA SER A 6 31.14 22.81 -16.58
C SER A 6 30.81 21.84 -15.46
N VAL A 7 30.11 22.41 -14.49
CA VAL A 7 29.25 21.85 -13.44
C VAL A 7 28.91 20.37 -13.64
N GLY A 8 29.46 19.52 -12.76
CA GLY A 8 28.88 18.23 -12.40
C GLY A 8 28.11 18.42 -11.10
N GLY A 9 26.80 18.65 -11.22
CA GLY A 9 25.87 18.84 -10.11
C GLY A 9 24.60 18.07 -10.40
N GLY A 10 24.69 16.74 -10.37
CA GLY A 10 23.55 15.85 -10.64
C GLY A 10 23.36 14.74 -9.60
N GLY A 11 24.20 14.69 -8.55
CA GLY A 11 24.13 13.63 -7.53
C GLY A 11 23.48 14.04 -6.22
N GLU A 12 23.39 15.35 -5.92
CA GLU A 12 22.82 15.83 -4.65
C GLU A 12 21.28 15.81 -4.70
N ASP A 13 20.68 16.25 -5.80
CA ASP A 13 19.22 16.24 -5.99
C ASP A 13 18.64 14.81 -6.15
N GLU A 14 19.39 13.91 -6.81
CA GLU A 14 18.96 12.52 -7.02
C GLU A 14 18.85 11.76 -5.69
N GLY A 15 19.86 11.90 -4.83
CA GLY A 15 19.85 11.30 -3.49
C GLY A 15 18.78 11.92 -2.57
N GLU A 16 18.59 13.23 -2.60
CA GLU A 16 17.55 13.90 -1.80
C GLU A 16 16.13 13.45 -2.21
N ILE A 17 15.90 13.23 -3.50
CA ILE A 17 14.62 12.74 -4.02
C ILE A 17 14.40 11.28 -3.65
N GLU A 18 15.43 10.43 -3.80
CA GLU A 18 15.38 9.04 -3.37
C GLU A 18 15.03 8.95 -1.87
N ASP A 19 15.74 9.70 -1.03
CA ASP A 19 15.52 9.75 0.42
C ASP A 19 14.10 10.20 0.77
N THR A 20 13.58 11.22 0.09
CA THR A 20 12.22 11.72 0.30
C THR A 20 11.17 10.66 -0.04
N VAL A 21 11.33 9.97 -1.17
CA VAL A 21 10.40 8.92 -1.62
C VAL A 21 10.48 7.70 -0.69
N ALA A 22 11.69 7.29 -0.32
CA ALA A 22 11.92 6.18 0.61
C ALA A 22 11.34 6.49 2.00
N ALA A 23 11.49 7.72 2.49
CA ALA A 23 10.91 8.15 3.75
C ALA A 23 9.37 8.10 3.72
N ALA A 24 8.75 8.55 2.62
CA ALA A 24 7.29 8.46 2.45
C ALA A 24 6.79 7.01 2.42
N LEU A 25 7.47 6.12 1.68
CA LEU A 25 7.18 4.69 1.65
C LEU A 25 7.30 4.07 3.04
N ARG A 26 8.36 4.43 3.78
CA ARG A 26 8.62 3.93 5.13
C ARG A 26 7.56 4.36 6.13
N MET A 27 7.13 5.62 6.10
CA MET A 27 6.03 6.11 6.94
C MET A 27 4.75 5.33 6.64
N LEU A 28 4.37 5.20 5.36
CA LEU A 28 3.18 4.45 4.96
C LEU A 28 3.24 2.98 5.41
N CYS A 29 4.36 2.30 5.19
CA CYS A 29 4.54 0.90 5.61
C CYS A 29 4.44 0.76 7.13
N THR A 30 4.98 1.72 7.88
CA THR A 30 4.88 1.74 9.34
C THR A 30 3.43 1.91 9.80
N ASP A 31 2.69 2.84 9.20
CA ASP A 31 1.27 3.06 9.52
C ASP A 31 0.43 1.81 9.20
N ILE A 32 0.64 1.19 8.04
CA ILE A 32 -0.02 -0.06 7.65
C ILE A 32 0.32 -1.18 8.63
N LEU A 33 1.59 -1.33 9.01
CA LEU A 33 2.00 -2.33 10.00
C LEU A 33 1.31 -2.11 11.35
N LEU A 34 1.24 -0.86 11.82
CA LEU A 34 0.55 -0.53 13.08
C LEU A 34 -0.95 -0.85 13.02
N GLU A 35 -1.63 -0.56 11.91
CA GLU A 35 -3.02 -0.96 11.71
C GLU A 35 -3.17 -2.49 11.69
N LEU A 36 -2.27 -3.19 11.02
CA LEU A 36 -2.26 -4.66 10.96
C LEU A 36 -2.03 -5.32 12.33
N GLU A 37 -1.31 -4.66 13.23
CA GLU A 37 -1.09 -5.14 14.60
C GLU A 37 -2.25 -4.83 15.54
N LYS A 38 -3.27 -4.07 15.11
CA LYS A 38 -4.46 -3.88 15.92
C LYS A 38 -5.27 -5.17 15.97
N PRO A 39 -5.68 -5.64 17.16
CA PRO A 39 -6.59 -6.76 17.24
C PRO A 39 -7.87 -6.40 16.50
N LEU A 40 -8.35 -7.32 15.65
CA LEU A 40 -9.67 -7.22 15.02
C LEU A 40 -10.71 -7.14 16.13
N THR A 41 -11.12 -5.93 16.48
CA THR A 41 -12.07 -5.68 17.55
C THR A 41 -13.46 -5.94 16.99
N VAL A 42 -13.86 -7.22 17.02
CA VAL A 42 -15.23 -7.66 16.75
C VAL A 42 -16.09 -7.29 17.95
N THR A 43 -16.33 -5.99 18.17
CA THR A 43 -17.29 -5.55 19.19
C THR A 43 -18.57 -5.20 18.46
N PRO A 44 -19.64 -6.02 18.56
CA PRO A 44 -20.95 -5.58 18.10
C PRO A 44 -21.32 -4.32 18.90
N PRO A 45 -21.84 -3.26 18.27
CA PRO A 45 -22.27 -2.10 19.02
C PRO A 45 -23.29 -2.51 20.10
N PRO A 46 -23.23 -1.91 21.30
CA PRO A 46 -24.15 -2.23 22.38
C PRO A 46 -25.58 -2.00 21.88
N SER A 47 -26.40 -3.04 22.00
CA SER A 47 -27.76 -3.14 21.50
C SER A 47 -28.60 -1.91 21.84
N LEU A 48 -28.73 -0.97 20.90
CA LEU A 48 -29.69 0.12 20.95
C LEU A 48 -30.98 -0.31 20.23
N PRO A 49 -32.16 0.00 20.79
CA PRO A 49 -33.41 -0.48 20.26
C PRO A 49 -33.77 0.27 18.95
N SER A 50 -33.90 -0.50 17.87
CA SER A 50 -34.75 -0.21 16.71
C SER A 50 -34.48 1.10 15.94
N ALA A 51 -33.27 1.27 15.40
CA ALA A 51 -33.09 1.94 14.11
C ALA A 51 -32.98 0.85 13.01
N PRO A 52 -33.21 1.13 11.71
CA PRO A 52 -32.84 0.18 10.66
C PRO A 52 -31.31 0.13 10.59
N THR A 53 -30.67 -0.54 11.54
CA THR A 53 -29.23 -0.75 11.60
C THR A 53 -28.86 -1.86 10.62
N GLY A 54 -29.06 -1.58 9.33
CA GLY A 54 -28.38 -2.26 8.24
C GLY A 54 -27.04 -1.57 8.03
N VAL A 55 -25.98 -2.35 7.82
CA VAL A 55 -24.71 -1.81 7.31
C VAL A 55 -25.01 -1.12 5.98
N ASP A 56 -24.60 0.13 5.81
CA ASP A 56 -24.72 0.83 4.52
C ASP A 56 -23.69 0.24 3.55
N CYS A 57 -24.14 -0.72 2.76
CA CYS A 57 -23.25 -1.42 1.84
C CYS A 57 -22.77 -0.57 0.67
N GLU A 58 -23.46 0.52 0.32
CA GLU A 58 -22.97 1.44 -0.70
C GLU A 58 -21.81 2.26 -0.14
N GLN A 59 -21.93 2.73 1.11
CA GLN A 59 -20.84 3.41 1.79
C GLN A 59 -19.61 2.50 1.97
N VAL A 60 -19.79 1.28 2.50
CA VAL A 60 -18.69 0.32 2.72
C VAL A 60 -17.94 0.00 1.43
N LYS A 61 -18.67 -0.23 0.33
CA LYS A 61 -18.04 -0.48 -0.98
C LYS A 61 -17.31 0.74 -1.51
N THR A 62 -17.90 1.92 -1.36
CA THR A 62 -17.30 3.19 -1.79
C THR A 62 -15.98 3.42 -1.07
N GLU A 63 -15.96 3.30 0.27
CA GLU A 63 -14.75 3.46 1.07
C GLU A 63 -13.66 2.44 0.69
N TYR A 64 -14.04 1.19 0.47
CA TYR A 64 -13.14 0.15 -0.03
C TYR A 64 -12.52 0.50 -1.39
N HIS A 65 -13.35 0.90 -2.36
CA HIS A 65 -12.87 1.25 -3.70
C HIS A 65 -12.03 2.53 -3.70
N ASP A 66 -12.38 3.52 -2.87
CA ASP A 66 -11.61 4.76 -2.72
C ASP A 66 -10.23 4.49 -2.12
N PHE A 67 -10.15 3.60 -1.12
CA PHE A 67 -8.89 3.15 -0.55
C PHE A 67 -8.01 2.45 -1.58
N LEU A 68 -8.55 1.52 -2.37
CA LEU A 68 -7.81 0.87 -3.45
C LEU A 68 -7.36 1.89 -4.51
N ALA A 69 -8.24 2.81 -4.91
CA ALA A 69 -7.91 3.82 -5.90
C ALA A 69 -6.80 4.76 -5.39
N ALA A 70 -6.81 5.12 -4.11
CA ALA A 70 -5.74 5.90 -3.49
C ALA A 70 -4.41 5.15 -3.48
N THR A 71 -4.45 3.85 -3.14
CA THR A 71 -3.27 2.98 -3.16
C THR A 71 -2.67 2.89 -4.56
N VAL A 72 -3.49 2.61 -5.59
CA VAL A 72 -3.04 2.53 -6.98
C VAL A 72 -2.47 3.86 -7.47
N ARG A 73 -3.10 5.00 -7.12
CA ARG A 73 -2.56 6.33 -7.46
C ARG A 73 -1.18 6.56 -6.83
N PHE A 74 -1.00 6.16 -5.57
CA PHE A 74 0.31 6.26 -4.91
C PHE A 74 1.36 5.41 -5.62
N LEU A 75 1.06 4.14 -5.94
CA LEU A 75 1.98 3.26 -6.67
C LEU A 75 2.33 3.82 -8.05
N HIS A 76 1.36 4.43 -8.74
CA HIS A 76 1.60 5.07 -10.02
C HIS A 76 2.58 6.24 -9.91
N VAL A 77 2.44 7.06 -8.87
CA VAL A 77 3.33 8.19 -8.59
C VAL A 77 4.77 7.73 -8.26
N VAL A 78 4.93 6.56 -7.63
CA VAL A 78 6.24 5.92 -7.42
C VAL A 78 6.79 5.37 -8.74
N GLN A 79 5.96 4.70 -9.54
CA GLN A 79 6.34 4.19 -10.85
C GLN A 79 6.82 5.31 -11.79
N GLU A 80 6.11 6.43 -11.87
CA GLU A 80 6.51 7.57 -12.69
C GLU A 80 7.91 8.08 -12.30
N ARG A 81 8.19 8.15 -10.99
CA ARG A 81 9.52 8.52 -10.51
C ARG A 81 10.56 7.46 -10.86
N GLN A 82 10.24 6.19 -10.69
CA GLN A 82 11.14 5.10 -11.08
C GLN A 82 11.49 5.16 -12.58
N MET A 83 10.54 5.51 -13.44
CA MET A 83 10.79 5.66 -14.88
C MET A 83 11.70 6.85 -15.22
N VAL A 84 11.66 7.91 -14.42
CA VAL A 84 12.52 9.10 -14.57
C VAL A 84 13.92 8.86 -14.03
N TRP A 85 14.02 8.37 -12.80
CA TRP A 85 15.28 8.28 -12.04
C TRP A 85 16.00 6.95 -12.22
N ARG A 86 15.27 5.88 -12.58
CA ARG A 86 15.83 4.54 -12.87
C ARG A 86 16.70 4.00 -11.73
N TRP A 87 16.17 4.07 -10.51
CA TRP A 87 16.84 3.52 -9.35
C TRP A 87 17.04 2.01 -9.49
N GLY A 88 18.15 1.51 -8.94
CA GLY A 88 18.47 0.08 -8.92
C GLY A 88 17.82 -0.67 -7.76
N ALA A 89 17.97 -1.99 -7.75
CA ALA A 89 17.54 -2.87 -6.67
C ALA A 89 18.30 -2.65 -5.33
N ASP A 90 19.36 -1.84 -5.34
CA ASP A 90 20.11 -1.40 -4.16
C ASP A 90 19.61 -0.06 -3.57
N SER A 91 18.58 0.54 -4.18
CA SER A 91 18.00 1.81 -3.71
C SER A 91 17.09 1.66 -2.49
N ALA A 92 17.02 2.73 -1.69
CA ALA A 92 16.11 2.80 -0.56
C ALA A 92 14.63 2.79 -1.00
N VAL A 93 14.34 3.21 -2.23
CA VAL A 93 13.00 3.15 -2.82
C VAL A 93 12.61 1.70 -3.11
N PHE A 94 13.53 0.88 -3.67
CA PHE A 94 13.29 -0.55 -3.87
C PHE A 94 12.96 -1.25 -2.55
N ASP A 95 13.74 -0.98 -1.50
CA ASP A 95 13.48 -1.52 -0.15
C ASP A 95 12.10 -1.12 0.38
N GLY A 96 11.70 0.14 0.18
CA GLY A 96 10.39 0.65 0.59
C GLY A 96 9.22 -0.01 -0.14
N VAL A 97 9.34 -0.18 -1.47
CA VAL A 97 8.32 -0.88 -2.27
C VAL A 97 8.29 -2.37 -1.92
N GLY A 98 9.44 -2.99 -1.69
CA GLY A 98 9.55 -4.39 -1.28
C GLY A 98 8.93 -4.64 0.09
N TRP A 99 9.09 -3.70 1.03
CA TRP A 99 8.40 -3.78 2.32
C TRP A 99 6.88 -3.65 2.15
N LEU A 100 6.41 -2.69 1.35
CA LEU A 100 4.97 -2.55 1.07
C LEU A 100 4.40 -3.83 0.44
N GLN A 101 5.09 -4.39 -0.55
CA GLN A 101 4.75 -5.70 -1.15
C GLN A 101 4.69 -6.79 -0.09
N GLY A 102 5.66 -6.85 0.82
CA GLY A 102 5.68 -7.79 1.92
C GLY A 102 4.49 -7.62 2.86
N LEU A 103 4.05 -6.41 3.19
CA LEU A 103 2.89 -6.19 4.05
C LEU A 103 1.58 -6.65 3.38
N TRP A 104 1.46 -6.43 2.06
CA TRP A 104 0.30 -6.88 1.28
C TRP A 104 0.27 -8.39 1.07
N ALA A 105 1.40 -8.98 0.65
CA ALA A 105 1.47 -10.37 0.20
C ALA A 105 1.91 -11.38 1.27
N SER A 106 2.65 -10.96 2.31
CA SER A 106 3.28 -11.91 3.25
C SER A 106 2.30 -12.59 4.19
N ARG A 107 2.54 -13.90 4.36
CA ARG A 107 1.91 -14.79 5.35
C ARG A 107 2.77 -15.07 6.58
N SER A 108 4.00 -14.54 6.67
CA SER A 108 4.97 -15.05 7.66
C SER A 108 5.70 -14.02 8.52
N ASN A 109 5.45 -12.72 8.37
CA ASN A 109 6.16 -11.71 9.17
C ASN A 109 5.29 -10.65 9.85
N ASN A 110 3.98 -10.88 9.91
CA ASN A 110 3.13 -10.07 10.78
C ASN A 110 2.91 -10.82 12.09
N SER A 111 3.19 -10.16 13.21
CA SER A 111 3.12 -10.70 14.57
C SER A 111 1.69 -11.15 14.98
N GLN A 112 0.72 -11.01 14.07
CA GLN A 112 -0.65 -11.53 14.13
C GLN A 112 -1.07 -12.33 12.87
N ASN A 113 -0.31 -13.33 12.45
CA ASN A 113 -0.75 -14.47 11.59
C ASN A 113 -1.56 -14.19 10.29
N ARG A 114 -1.68 -12.96 9.79
CA ARG A 114 -2.48 -12.61 8.59
C ARG A 114 -1.81 -11.53 7.74
N SER A 115 -1.87 -11.69 6.41
CA SER A 115 -1.53 -10.62 5.45
C SER A 115 -2.58 -9.50 5.46
N PHE A 116 -2.27 -8.33 4.88
CA PHE A 116 -3.26 -7.24 4.74
C PHE A 116 -4.52 -7.69 3.98
N ILE A 117 -4.37 -8.54 2.96
CA ILE A 117 -5.48 -9.18 2.25
C ILE A 117 -6.33 -10.02 3.20
N GLU A 118 -5.71 -10.83 4.05
CA GLU A 118 -6.42 -11.72 4.97
C GLU A 118 -7.16 -10.93 6.07
N GLN A 119 -6.64 -9.76 6.46
CA GLN A 119 -7.33 -8.85 7.37
C GLN A 119 -8.52 -8.15 6.70
N GLN A 120 -8.33 -7.59 5.50
CA GLN A 120 -9.42 -6.97 4.73
C GLN A 120 -10.53 -7.98 4.42
N MET A 121 -10.18 -9.19 3.99
CA MET A 121 -11.14 -10.27 3.77
C MET A 121 -11.95 -10.60 5.02
N SER A 122 -11.32 -10.64 6.20
CA SER A 122 -12.01 -10.87 7.46
C SER A 122 -12.93 -9.70 7.83
N MET A 123 -12.45 -8.47 7.70
CA MET A 123 -13.18 -7.25 8.03
C MET A 123 -14.43 -7.09 7.16
N TYR A 124 -14.29 -7.21 5.85
CA TYR A 124 -15.41 -7.04 4.93
C TYR A 124 -16.36 -8.25 4.90
N ALA A 125 -15.90 -9.46 5.24
CA ALA A 125 -16.77 -10.61 5.39
C ALA A 125 -17.87 -10.38 6.46
N GLU A 126 -17.54 -9.70 7.56
CA GLU A 126 -18.49 -9.40 8.64
C GLU A 126 -19.58 -8.41 8.21
N THR A 127 -19.29 -7.53 7.24
CA THR A 127 -20.27 -6.58 6.71
C THR A 127 -21.36 -7.24 5.87
N GLY A 128 -21.07 -8.40 5.27
CA GLY A 128 -21.93 -9.06 4.29
C GLY A 128 -22.12 -8.29 2.96
N CYS A 129 -21.54 -7.10 2.82
CA CYS A 129 -21.81 -6.18 1.72
C CYS A 129 -21.26 -6.64 0.37
N PHE A 130 -20.23 -7.49 0.37
CA PHE A 130 -19.64 -8.09 -0.82
C PHE A 130 -20.29 -9.45 -1.18
N GLY A 131 -21.22 -9.95 -0.37
CA GLY A 131 -21.97 -11.18 -0.64
C GLY A 131 -21.06 -12.39 -0.91
N LYS A 132 -21.32 -13.11 -2.01
CA LYS A 132 -20.49 -14.23 -2.49
C LYS A 132 -19.39 -13.80 -3.45
N SER A 133 -19.23 -12.50 -3.67
CA SER A 133 -18.21 -11.98 -4.58
C SER A 133 -16.83 -12.14 -3.94
N ASN A 134 -15.87 -12.69 -4.68
CA ASN A 134 -14.46 -12.65 -4.30
C ASN A 134 -13.81 -11.31 -4.68
N GLU A 135 -14.60 -10.23 -4.73
CA GLU A 135 -14.12 -8.91 -5.17
C GLU A 135 -13.02 -8.36 -4.29
N VAL A 136 -13.15 -8.51 -2.96
CA VAL A 136 -12.13 -8.04 -2.01
C VAL A 136 -10.79 -8.70 -2.34
N LEU A 137 -10.75 -10.03 -2.30
CA LEU A 137 -9.58 -10.83 -2.67
C LEU A 137 -9.04 -10.48 -4.07
N ARG A 138 -9.90 -10.41 -5.09
CA ARG A 138 -9.48 -10.18 -6.48
C ARG A 138 -8.79 -8.83 -6.63
N ARG A 139 -9.37 -7.77 -6.06
CA ARG A 139 -8.80 -6.42 -6.16
C ARG A 139 -7.54 -6.26 -5.33
N ASP A 140 -7.48 -6.89 -4.17
CA ASP A 140 -6.27 -6.88 -3.36
C ASP A 140 -5.11 -7.61 -4.07
N VAL A 141 -5.41 -8.71 -4.79
CA VAL A 141 -4.42 -9.40 -5.64
C VAL A 141 -3.95 -8.51 -6.80
N GLU A 142 -4.84 -7.74 -7.43
CA GLU A 142 -4.46 -6.76 -8.47
C GLU A 142 -3.43 -5.73 -7.95
N VAL A 143 -3.53 -5.32 -6.68
CA VAL A 143 -2.53 -4.42 -6.05
C VAL A 143 -1.19 -5.14 -5.83
N VAL A 144 -1.21 -6.40 -5.41
CA VAL A 144 0.03 -7.21 -5.26
C VAL A 144 0.71 -7.43 -6.61
N GLU A 145 -0.06 -7.70 -7.67
CA GLU A 145 0.46 -7.82 -9.03
C GLU A 145 1.14 -6.53 -9.47
N TYR A 146 0.51 -5.37 -9.23
CA TYR A 146 1.12 -4.07 -9.52
C TYR A 146 2.41 -3.86 -8.70
N LEU A 147 2.42 -4.19 -7.41
CA LEU A 147 3.64 -4.08 -6.59
C LEU A 147 4.79 -4.94 -7.13
N ASN A 148 4.50 -6.15 -7.60
CA ASN A 148 5.51 -7.02 -8.22
C ASN A 148 6.00 -6.42 -9.55
N ASP A 149 5.10 -5.98 -10.42
CA ASP A 149 5.46 -5.34 -11.69
C ASP A 149 6.31 -4.09 -11.47
N LEU A 150 6.03 -3.32 -10.41
CA LEU A 150 6.81 -2.13 -10.04
C LEU A 150 8.21 -2.52 -9.56
N LEU A 151 8.35 -3.57 -8.74
CA LEU A 151 9.66 -4.07 -8.30
C LEU A 151 10.51 -4.54 -9.48
N ASP A 152 9.92 -5.19 -10.47
CA ASP A 152 10.61 -5.65 -11.68
C ASP A 152 11.20 -4.48 -12.50
N LEU A 153 10.71 -3.25 -12.33
CA LEU A 153 11.27 -2.05 -12.99
C LEU A 153 12.61 -1.59 -12.40
N PHE A 154 13.05 -2.13 -11.25
CA PHE A 154 14.31 -1.75 -10.59
C PHE A 154 15.52 -2.59 -11.03
N GLY A 155 15.32 -3.60 -11.89
CA GLY A 155 16.40 -4.36 -12.54
C GLY A 155 16.44 -5.85 -12.22
#